data_AF-A0A2T0KGZ8-F1
#
_entry.id   AF-A0A2T0KGZ8-F1
#
_cell.length_a   1.000
_cell.length_b   1.000
_cell.length_c   1.000
_cell.angle_alpha   90.00
_cell.angle_beta   90.00
_cell.angle_gamma   90.00
#
_symmetry.space_group_name_H-M   'P 1'
#
loop_
_entity.id
_entity.type
_entity.pdbx_description
1 polymer ?
#
loop_
_entity_poly.entity_id
_entity_poly.type
_entity_poly.pdbx_seq_one_letter_code
_entity_poly.pdbx_strand_id
1 'polypeptide(L)'
;MSSVVEVKAGGYCGDSGWADRDTGAVNQEMPHTVTSLAADLRKLGLVSGDVVMVHSALRSVGFVAGHVQAVVHALLEVLGPEGTLVVPTHTSYNSDPAGWSNPPVPEAWWPVIRAGNPGYDRALSPSRYMGALAESVRTWPGALRSGHPQVSAAALGARAAEIVGEHPPVDELGDGSPLGAVYRLDGKVLLIGCGHANNTSLHLAEVRQEQPTMFDNAAAVRDPDGSVRWVTWTAPDTDICDFDELGAAFEAVGPVTVGLVGDAPSRLMSQRALVDFATAWIARRRAGEAAV
;
A
#
# COMPACT_ATOMS: atom_id res chain seq x y z
N MET A 1 -45.94 -4.20 6.54
CA MET A 1 -45.72 -5.57 6.03
C MET A 1 -44.35 -5.60 5.40
N SER A 2 -43.33 -5.97 6.16
CA SER A 2 -41.97 -6.16 5.62
C SER A 2 -41.92 -7.54 4.98
N SER A 3 -41.92 -7.61 3.66
CA SER A 3 -41.73 -8.88 2.96
C SER A 3 -40.27 -9.30 3.13
N VAL A 4 -40.02 -10.24 4.04
CA VAL A 4 -38.76 -11.00 4.06
C VAL A 4 -38.74 -11.81 2.77
N VAL A 5 -37.91 -11.39 1.82
CA VAL A 5 -37.67 -12.20 0.61
C VAL A 5 -36.93 -13.45 1.08
N GLU A 6 -37.58 -14.60 1.02
CA GLU A 6 -36.91 -15.90 1.15
C GLU A 6 -35.92 -16.04 0.00
N VAL A 7 -34.64 -15.81 0.28
CA VAL A 7 -33.57 -16.10 -0.66
C VAL A 7 -33.26 -17.59 -0.57
N LYS A 8 -33.57 -18.36 -1.63
CA LYS A 8 -33.08 -19.73 -1.74
C LYS A 8 -31.56 -19.73 -1.70
N ALA A 9 -30.97 -20.55 -0.81
CA ALA A 9 -29.54 -20.83 -0.84
C ALA A 9 -29.20 -21.54 -2.16
N GLY A 10 -28.71 -20.79 -3.14
CA GLY A 10 -28.12 -21.36 -4.35
C GLY A 10 -26.78 -21.97 -4.01
N GLY A 11 -26.75 -23.29 -3.75
CA GLY A 11 -25.50 -24.03 -3.62
C GLY A 11 -24.79 -24.11 -4.96
N TYR A 12 -23.57 -23.57 -5.06
CA TYR A 12 -22.68 -23.90 -6.17
C TYR A 12 -22.21 -25.35 -5.98
N CYS A 13 -22.82 -26.29 -6.71
CA CYS A 13 -22.24 -27.62 -6.91
C CYS A 13 -21.08 -27.48 -7.90
N GLY A 14 -19.87 -27.26 -7.38
CA GLY A 14 -18.66 -27.17 -8.18
C GLY A 14 -17.44 -27.58 -7.38
N ASP A 15 -17.05 -28.85 -7.52
CA ASP A 15 -15.82 -29.45 -7.00
C ASP A 15 -14.61 -28.91 -7.80
N SER A 16 -14.37 -27.60 -7.66
CA SER A 16 -13.42 -26.86 -8.49
C SER A 16 -11.96 -26.98 -8.02
N GLY A 17 -11.66 -27.78 -7.00
CA GLY A 17 -10.32 -27.81 -6.40
C GLY A 17 -9.90 -26.48 -5.73
N TRP A 18 -10.80 -25.49 -5.69
CA TRP A 18 -10.68 -24.23 -4.94
C TRP A 18 -11.31 -24.31 -3.54
N ALA A 19 -11.92 -25.46 -3.20
CA ALA A 19 -12.72 -25.65 -1.99
C ALA A 19 -11.91 -25.63 -0.68
N ASP A 20 -10.58 -25.55 -0.74
CA ASP A 20 -9.70 -25.73 0.43
C ASP A 20 -8.94 -24.47 0.87
N ARG A 21 -9.30 -23.27 0.36
CA ARG A 21 -8.61 -22.01 0.71
C ARG A 21 -9.39 -21.02 1.57
N ASP A 22 -10.61 -21.39 1.99
CA ASP A 22 -11.52 -20.49 2.75
C ASP A 22 -12.38 -21.25 3.79
N THR A 23 -11.87 -22.35 4.34
CA THR A 23 -12.62 -23.25 5.26
C THR A 23 -12.40 -22.95 6.75
N GLY A 24 -11.76 -21.82 7.09
CA GLY A 24 -11.74 -21.38 8.47
C GLY A 24 -13.17 -21.06 8.92
N ALA A 25 -13.74 -21.90 9.80
CA ALA A 25 -15.05 -21.64 10.37
C ALA A 25 -15.09 -20.20 10.91
N VAL A 26 -16.09 -19.43 10.51
CA VAL A 26 -16.28 -18.06 11.01
C VAL A 26 -16.55 -18.15 12.50
N ASN A 27 -15.53 -17.87 13.31
CA ASN A 27 -15.59 -17.93 14.77
C ASN A 27 -16.00 -16.59 15.40
N GLN A 28 -16.66 -15.74 14.61
CA GLN A 28 -17.13 -14.43 15.04
C GLN A 28 -18.60 -14.52 15.42
N GLU A 29 -18.98 -13.82 16.49
CA GLU A 29 -20.37 -13.76 16.95
C GLU A 29 -21.26 -13.04 15.93
N MET A 30 -20.73 -11.98 15.30
CA MET A 30 -21.40 -11.18 14.27
C MET A 30 -20.40 -10.74 13.19
N PRO A 31 -20.85 -10.53 11.94
CA PRO A 31 -19.99 -10.01 10.88
C PRO A 31 -19.65 -8.54 11.11
N HIS A 32 -18.46 -8.12 10.67
CA HIS A 32 -18.12 -6.70 10.58
C HIS A 32 -18.87 -6.04 9.41
N THR A 33 -19.22 -4.77 9.56
CA THR A 33 -20.00 -3.99 8.60
C THR A 33 -19.32 -2.65 8.34
N VAL A 34 -19.80 -1.91 7.34
CA VAL A 34 -19.36 -0.52 7.10
C VAL A 34 -19.42 0.29 8.40
N THR A 35 -20.55 0.22 9.11
CA THR A 35 -20.78 0.99 10.35
C THR A 35 -19.88 0.56 11.49
N SER A 36 -19.66 -0.75 11.70
CA SER A 36 -18.77 -1.21 12.79
C SER A 36 -17.32 -0.83 12.52
N LEU A 37 -16.85 -1.03 11.29
CA LEU A 37 -15.49 -0.66 10.89
C LEU A 37 -15.27 0.86 10.95
N ALA A 38 -16.24 1.67 10.51
CA ALA A 38 -16.16 3.13 10.59
C ALA A 38 -16.12 3.60 12.05
N ALA A 39 -16.86 2.95 12.96
CA ALA A 39 -16.78 3.24 14.39
C ALA A 39 -15.40 2.90 14.96
N ASP A 40 -14.81 1.77 14.58
CA ASP A 40 -13.48 1.37 15.04
C ASP A 40 -12.37 2.29 14.51
N LEU A 41 -12.45 2.70 13.23
CA LEU A 41 -11.54 3.69 12.63
C LEU A 41 -11.60 5.04 13.36
N ARG A 42 -12.81 5.50 13.75
CA ARG A 42 -12.98 6.72 14.55
C ARG A 42 -12.40 6.57 15.95
N LYS A 43 -12.62 5.42 16.62
CA LYS A 43 -12.01 5.14 17.93
C LYS A 43 -10.48 5.13 17.86
N LEU A 44 -9.91 4.66 16.74
CA LEU A 44 -8.47 4.67 16.49
C LEU A 44 -7.91 6.09 16.25
N GLY A 45 -8.78 7.09 16.03
CA GLY A 45 -8.40 8.50 15.89
C GLY A 45 -8.40 9.02 14.45
N LEU A 46 -8.97 8.27 13.49
CA LEU A 46 -9.21 8.76 12.13
C LEU A 46 -10.42 9.71 12.14
N VAL A 47 -10.29 10.86 11.48
CA VAL A 47 -11.31 11.91 11.48
C VAL A 47 -11.56 12.45 10.07
N SER A 48 -12.68 13.17 9.92
CA SER A 48 -13.05 13.84 8.66
C SER A 48 -11.97 14.82 8.23
N GLY A 49 -11.63 14.82 6.94
CA GLY A 49 -10.59 15.69 6.37
C GLY A 49 -9.17 15.12 6.42
N ASP A 50 -8.93 13.99 7.08
CA ASP A 50 -7.61 13.38 7.12
C ASP A 50 -7.10 12.98 5.71
N VAL A 51 -5.79 13.11 5.50
CA VAL A 51 -5.07 12.39 4.44
C VAL A 51 -4.44 11.16 5.08
N VAL A 52 -4.78 9.95 4.60
CA VAL A 52 -4.29 8.71 5.21
C VAL A 52 -3.74 7.73 4.17
N MET A 53 -2.50 7.27 4.36
CA MET A 53 -1.92 6.15 3.63
C MET A 53 -2.21 4.85 4.38
N VAL A 54 -2.86 3.90 3.71
CA VAL A 54 -3.32 2.65 4.32
C VAL A 54 -2.55 1.46 3.78
N HIS A 55 -2.03 0.64 4.70
CA HIS A 55 -1.51 -0.69 4.45
C HIS A 55 -2.40 -1.70 5.17
N SER A 56 -2.70 -2.84 4.54
CA SER A 56 -3.66 -3.78 5.12
C SER A 56 -3.37 -5.25 4.82
N ALA A 57 -3.64 -6.11 5.80
CA ALA A 57 -3.80 -7.54 5.62
C ALA A 57 -5.26 -7.92 5.93
N LEU A 58 -6.17 -7.70 4.97
CA LEU A 58 -7.62 -7.78 5.19
C LEU A 58 -8.14 -9.09 5.80
N ARG A 59 -7.43 -10.21 5.62
CA ARG A 59 -7.81 -11.50 6.26
C ARG A 59 -7.89 -11.39 7.79
N SER A 60 -7.05 -10.54 8.40
CA SER A 60 -7.03 -10.33 9.85
C SER A 60 -8.20 -9.53 10.39
N VAL A 61 -8.95 -8.82 9.53
CA VAL A 61 -10.14 -8.04 9.94
C VAL A 61 -11.28 -8.96 10.36
N GLY A 62 -11.28 -10.21 9.89
CA GLY A 62 -12.37 -11.15 10.05
C GLY A 62 -13.37 -11.07 8.90
N PHE A 63 -14.52 -11.72 9.05
CA PHE A 63 -15.61 -11.71 8.09
C PHE A 63 -16.26 -10.33 8.04
N VAL A 64 -16.24 -9.72 6.85
CA VAL A 64 -16.85 -8.42 6.57
C VAL A 64 -18.04 -8.62 5.63
N ALA A 65 -19.23 -8.23 6.07
CA ALA A 65 -20.41 -8.16 5.21
C ALA A 65 -20.19 -7.09 4.12
N GLY A 66 -20.07 -7.55 2.87
CA GLY A 66 -19.69 -6.70 1.72
C GLY A 66 -18.20 -6.73 1.38
N HIS A 67 -17.41 -7.61 2.03
CA HIS A 67 -16.00 -7.85 1.74
C HIS A 67 -15.19 -6.54 1.75
N VAL A 68 -14.14 -6.46 0.94
CA VAL A 68 -13.28 -5.28 0.77
C VAL A 68 -14.04 -3.99 0.40
N GLN A 69 -15.16 -4.09 -0.32
CA GLN A 69 -15.95 -2.92 -0.69
C GLN A 69 -16.48 -2.19 0.56
N ALA A 70 -16.91 -2.95 1.58
CA ALA A 70 -17.35 -2.39 2.85
C ALA A 70 -16.21 -1.72 3.63
N VAL A 71 -14.98 -2.24 3.52
CA VAL A 71 -13.79 -1.62 4.14
C VAL A 71 -13.47 -0.27 3.48
N VAL A 72 -13.51 -0.20 2.14
CA VAL A 72 -13.32 1.07 1.42
C VAL A 72 -14.41 2.07 1.78
N HIS A 73 -15.68 1.65 1.80
CA HIS A 73 -16.79 2.51 2.23
C HIS A 73 -16.61 3.02 3.65
N ALA A 74 -16.18 2.18 4.59
CA ALA A 74 -15.94 2.60 5.98
C ALA A 74 -14.84 3.68 6.08
N LEU A 75 -13.73 3.51 5.35
CA LEU A 75 -12.68 4.52 5.27
C LEU A 75 -13.22 5.84 4.70
N LEU A 76 -13.92 5.80 3.58
CA LEU A 76 -14.48 7.00 2.94
C LEU A 76 -15.55 7.69 3.82
N GLU A 77 -16.37 6.93 4.55
CA GLU A 77 -17.35 7.48 5.49
C GLU A 77 -16.69 8.27 6.62
N VAL A 78 -15.57 7.79 7.16
CA VAL A 78 -14.84 8.47 8.24
C VAL A 78 -14.09 9.69 7.71
N LEU A 79 -13.44 9.56 6.55
CA LEU A 79 -12.67 10.63 5.93
C LEU A 79 -13.55 11.77 5.42
N GLY A 80 -14.78 11.48 5.00
CA GLY A 80 -15.70 12.46 4.44
C GLY A 80 -15.21 13.07 3.12
N PRO A 81 -15.91 14.08 2.59
CA PRO A 81 -15.61 14.67 1.28
C PRO A 81 -14.27 15.42 1.21
N GLU A 82 -13.81 15.95 2.35
CA GLU A 82 -12.55 16.70 2.44
C GLU A 82 -11.33 15.80 2.70
N GLY A 83 -11.55 14.53 3.05
CA GLY A 83 -10.47 13.58 3.32
C GLY A 83 -9.88 12.97 2.04
N THR A 84 -8.76 12.27 2.19
CA THR A 84 -8.09 11.58 1.08
C THR A 84 -7.52 10.24 1.53
N LEU A 85 -7.95 9.18 0.88
CA LEU A 85 -7.43 7.83 1.04
C LEU A 85 -6.28 7.59 0.05
N VAL A 86 -5.16 7.07 0.53
CA VAL A 86 -3.98 6.73 -0.28
C VAL A 86 -3.59 5.28 -0.03
N VAL A 87 -3.20 4.56 -1.07
CA VAL A 87 -2.70 3.18 -0.98
C VAL A 87 -1.49 3.00 -1.91
N PRO A 88 -0.45 2.27 -1.50
CA PRO A 88 0.59 1.84 -2.44
C PRO A 88 0.01 0.83 -3.44
N THR A 89 0.44 0.92 -4.69
CA THR A 89 -0.01 0.09 -5.81
C THR A 89 1.18 -0.45 -6.60
N HIS A 90 2.20 -0.95 -5.89
CA HIS A 90 3.48 -1.34 -6.47
C HIS A 90 3.33 -2.45 -7.52
N THR A 91 4.15 -2.38 -8.55
CA THR A 91 4.18 -3.24 -9.74
C THR A 91 5.56 -3.87 -9.89
N SER A 92 6.05 -4.54 -8.84
CA SER A 92 7.43 -5.06 -8.77
C SER A 92 7.79 -6.08 -9.87
N TYR A 93 6.81 -6.68 -10.54
CA TYR A 93 7.02 -7.53 -11.72
C TYR A 93 7.44 -6.73 -12.97
N ASN A 94 7.29 -5.40 -12.97
CA ASN A 94 7.70 -4.52 -14.05
C ASN A 94 9.11 -3.96 -13.78
N SER A 95 10.06 -4.86 -13.56
CA SER A 95 11.47 -4.56 -13.30
C SER A 95 12.36 -5.39 -14.23
N ASP A 96 13.66 -5.06 -14.31
CA ASP A 96 14.58 -5.90 -15.09
C ASP A 96 14.66 -7.32 -14.50
N PRO A 97 14.42 -8.37 -15.31
CA PRO A 97 14.42 -9.74 -14.82
C PRO A 97 15.77 -10.23 -14.29
N ALA A 98 16.87 -9.52 -14.58
CA ALA A 98 18.18 -9.80 -14.00
C ALA A 98 18.22 -9.63 -12.47
N GLY A 99 17.36 -8.77 -11.91
CA GLY A 99 17.24 -8.56 -10.47
C GLY A 99 16.26 -9.49 -9.75
N TRP A 100 15.57 -10.40 -10.47
CA TRP A 100 14.50 -11.20 -9.86
C TRP A 100 15.04 -12.37 -9.06
N SER A 101 14.63 -12.46 -7.80
CA SER A 101 14.99 -13.55 -6.88
C SER A 101 13.77 -14.29 -6.31
N ASN A 102 12.55 -13.78 -6.50
CA ASN A 102 11.33 -14.38 -5.93
C ASN A 102 10.12 -14.37 -6.91
N PRO A 103 10.04 -15.36 -7.82
CA PRO A 103 11.11 -16.31 -8.17
C PRO A 103 12.11 -15.71 -9.18
N PRO A 104 13.33 -16.26 -9.30
CA PRO A 104 14.19 -15.97 -10.44
C PRO A 104 13.66 -16.62 -11.72
N VAL A 105 14.11 -16.15 -12.88
CA VAL A 105 13.82 -16.74 -14.19
C VAL A 105 15.13 -17.01 -14.95
N PRO A 106 15.16 -18.01 -15.85
CA PRO A 106 16.36 -18.31 -16.64
C PRO A 106 16.86 -17.07 -17.41
N GLU A 107 18.18 -16.85 -17.41
CA GLU A 107 18.80 -15.70 -18.09
C GLU A 107 18.45 -15.63 -19.59
N ALA A 108 18.31 -16.78 -20.24
CA ALA A 108 17.87 -16.88 -21.64
C ALA A 108 16.48 -16.26 -21.89
N TRP A 109 15.65 -16.08 -20.86
CA TRP A 109 14.32 -15.45 -20.98
C TRP A 109 14.38 -13.93 -20.88
N TRP A 110 15.45 -13.34 -20.34
CA TRP A 110 15.52 -11.90 -20.09
C TRP A 110 15.31 -11.06 -21.35
N PRO A 111 15.92 -11.37 -22.52
CA PRO A 111 15.66 -10.61 -23.74
C PRO A 111 14.20 -10.70 -24.21
N VAL A 112 13.57 -11.88 -24.03
CA VAL A 112 12.15 -12.10 -24.40
C VAL A 112 11.22 -11.31 -23.48
N ILE A 113 11.49 -11.31 -22.17
CA ILE A 113 10.75 -10.53 -21.18
C ILE A 113 10.89 -9.03 -21.47
N ARG A 114 12.11 -8.56 -21.72
CA ARG A 114 12.35 -7.14 -22.06
C ARG A 114 11.60 -6.73 -23.32
N ALA A 115 11.65 -7.53 -24.38
CA ALA A 115 10.95 -7.22 -25.63
C ALA A 115 9.43 -7.37 -25.56
N GLY A 116 8.91 -8.29 -24.74
CA GLY A 116 7.48 -8.65 -24.67
C GLY A 116 6.69 -8.00 -23.53
N ASN A 117 7.32 -7.24 -22.64
CA ASN A 117 6.63 -6.57 -21.53
C ASN A 117 5.66 -5.50 -22.07
N PRO A 118 4.37 -5.50 -21.67
CA PRO A 118 3.37 -4.54 -22.16
C PRO A 118 3.55 -3.10 -21.65
N GLY A 119 4.46 -2.88 -20.70
CA GLY A 119 4.70 -1.60 -20.07
C GLY A 119 3.68 -1.27 -18.97
N TYR A 120 4.11 -0.44 -18.03
CA TYR A 120 3.22 0.12 -17.02
C TYR A 120 2.16 1.02 -17.66
N ASP A 121 0.92 0.77 -17.27
CA ASP A 121 -0.26 1.53 -17.62
C ASP A 121 -1.06 1.76 -16.34
N ARG A 122 -1.33 3.03 -16.02
CA ARG A 122 -1.97 3.44 -14.76
C ARG A 122 -3.32 2.73 -14.54
N ALA A 123 -4.09 2.55 -15.60
CA ALA A 123 -5.43 1.96 -15.55
C ALA A 123 -5.38 0.42 -15.55
N LEU A 124 -4.49 -0.16 -16.35
CA LEU A 124 -4.50 -1.61 -16.62
C LEU A 124 -3.59 -2.44 -15.72
N SER A 125 -2.45 -1.89 -15.29
CA SER A 125 -1.43 -2.67 -14.57
C SER A 125 -1.90 -3.05 -13.17
N PRO A 126 -2.12 -4.34 -12.84
CA PRO A 126 -2.48 -4.74 -11.47
C PRO A 126 -1.31 -4.50 -10.52
N SER A 127 -1.58 -4.19 -9.25
CA SER A 127 -0.51 -4.20 -8.24
C SER A 127 -0.10 -5.64 -7.90
N ARG A 128 1.10 -5.80 -7.36
CA ARG A 128 1.63 -7.08 -6.86
C ARG A 128 1.96 -6.93 -5.39
N TYR A 129 1.50 -7.89 -4.58
CA TYR A 129 1.69 -7.95 -3.12
C TYR A 129 1.02 -6.84 -2.27
N MET A 130 0.26 -5.91 -2.86
CA MET A 130 -0.40 -4.83 -2.11
C MET A 130 -1.75 -5.23 -1.47
N GLY A 131 -2.34 -6.33 -1.93
CA GLY A 131 -3.57 -6.89 -1.38
C GLY A 131 -4.87 -6.30 -1.94
N ALA A 132 -5.99 -6.87 -1.54
CA ALA A 132 -7.29 -6.57 -2.14
C ALA A 132 -7.79 -5.14 -1.87
N LEU A 133 -7.38 -4.51 -0.76
CA LEU A 133 -7.74 -3.11 -0.48
C LEU A 133 -7.14 -2.18 -1.52
N ALA A 134 -5.83 -2.30 -1.77
CA ALA A 134 -5.13 -1.48 -2.76
C ALA A 134 -5.69 -1.68 -4.17
N GLU A 135 -5.97 -2.94 -4.55
CA GLU A 135 -6.62 -3.26 -5.83
C GLU A 135 -8.02 -2.65 -5.95
N SER A 136 -8.81 -2.66 -4.87
CA SER A 136 -10.16 -2.10 -4.90
C SER A 136 -10.13 -0.57 -5.00
N VAL A 137 -9.24 0.07 -4.24
CA VAL A 137 -9.09 1.53 -4.23
C VAL A 137 -8.55 2.03 -5.57
N ARG A 138 -7.55 1.38 -6.19
CA ARG A 138 -6.99 1.85 -7.47
C ARG A 138 -8.02 1.85 -8.61
N THR A 139 -9.03 0.98 -8.54
CA THR A 139 -10.11 0.88 -9.53
C THR A 139 -11.38 1.60 -9.10
N TRP A 140 -11.37 2.26 -7.93
CA TRP A 140 -12.56 2.92 -7.41
C TRP A 140 -12.93 4.12 -8.29
N PRO A 141 -14.24 4.37 -8.53
CA PRO A 141 -14.66 5.55 -9.29
C PRO A 141 -14.08 6.85 -8.70
N GLY A 142 -13.36 7.60 -9.52
CA GLY A 142 -12.70 8.85 -9.11
C GLY A 142 -11.31 8.69 -8.48
N ALA A 143 -10.81 7.46 -8.32
CA ALA A 143 -9.43 7.25 -7.90
C ALA A 143 -8.45 7.68 -8.99
N LEU A 144 -7.33 8.26 -8.58
CA LEU A 144 -6.20 8.60 -9.44
C LEU A 144 -5.00 7.73 -9.07
N ARG A 145 -4.11 7.49 -10.03
CA ARG A 145 -2.87 6.73 -9.80
C ARG A 145 -1.67 7.47 -10.36
N SER A 146 -0.58 7.44 -9.61
CA SER A 146 0.68 8.09 -9.97
C SER A 146 1.42 7.37 -11.11
N GLY A 147 2.36 8.08 -11.72
CA GLY A 147 3.04 7.66 -12.95
C GLY A 147 4.16 6.65 -12.81
N HIS A 148 4.64 6.40 -11.58
CA HIS A 148 5.83 5.57 -11.39
C HIS A 148 5.60 4.10 -11.82
N PRO A 149 6.47 3.52 -12.68
CA PRO A 149 6.23 2.22 -13.27
C PRO A 149 6.41 1.02 -12.33
N GLN A 150 6.92 1.24 -11.11
CA GLN A 150 7.20 0.19 -10.12
C GLN A 150 6.61 0.45 -8.74
N VAL A 151 6.55 1.69 -8.29
CA VAL A 151 6.16 2.06 -6.91
C VAL A 151 5.05 3.12 -6.89
N SER A 152 4.16 3.07 -7.88
CA SER A 152 3.01 3.97 -7.91
C SER A 152 2.13 3.80 -6.66
N ALA A 153 1.55 4.90 -6.20
CA ALA A 153 0.39 4.93 -5.30
C ALA A 153 -0.89 5.35 -6.04
N ALA A 154 -2.03 4.89 -5.53
CA ALA A 154 -3.36 5.40 -5.87
C ALA A 154 -3.92 6.25 -4.74
N ALA A 155 -4.68 7.29 -5.09
CA ALA A 155 -5.33 8.18 -4.14
C ALA A 155 -6.78 8.49 -4.55
N LEU A 156 -7.64 8.68 -3.57
CA LEU A 156 -9.06 8.95 -3.73
C LEU A 156 -9.51 10.00 -2.70
N GLY A 157 -10.08 11.11 -3.17
CA GLY A 157 -10.56 12.20 -2.31
C GLY A 157 -9.99 13.57 -2.68
N ALA A 158 -10.16 14.54 -1.78
CA ALA A 158 -9.97 15.97 -2.07
C ALA A 158 -8.55 16.34 -2.56
N ARG A 159 -7.52 15.63 -2.07
CA ARG A 159 -6.10 15.90 -2.39
C ARG A 159 -5.50 14.84 -3.32
N ALA A 160 -6.31 13.96 -3.92
CA ALA A 160 -5.81 12.86 -4.73
C ALA A 160 -4.88 13.31 -5.86
N ALA A 161 -5.24 14.36 -6.60
CA ALA A 161 -4.45 14.87 -7.72
C ALA A 161 -3.08 15.40 -7.30
N GLU A 162 -3.01 16.09 -6.15
CA GLU A 162 -1.76 16.59 -5.59
C GLU A 162 -0.85 15.45 -5.11
N ILE A 163 -1.43 14.43 -4.49
CA ILE A 163 -0.68 13.28 -3.97
C ILE A 163 -0.09 12.44 -5.09
N VAL A 164 -0.85 12.17 -6.16
CA VAL A 164 -0.35 11.30 -7.24
C VAL A 164 0.56 12.02 -8.22
N GLY A 165 0.43 13.35 -8.34
CA GLY A 165 1.34 14.25 -9.05
C GLY A 165 1.98 13.73 -10.34
N GLU A 166 3.19 14.22 -10.61
CA GLU A 166 4.03 13.73 -11.72
C GLU A 166 4.70 12.40 -11.39
N HIS A 167 5.21 12.25 -10.16
CA HIS A 167 5.91 11.06 -9.64
C HIS A 167 7.01 10.53 -10.59
N PRO A 168 8.11 11.30 -10.77
CA PRO A 168 9.16 10.96 -11.73
C PRO A 168 9.99 9.75 -11.28
N PRO A 169 10.59 8.97 -12.20
CA PRO A 169 11.38 7.79 -11.86
C PRO A 169 12.53 8.03 -10.86
N VAL A 170 13.26 9.14 -11.02
CA VAL A 170 14.42 9.46 -10.18
C VAL A 170 14.07 9.77 -8.72
N ASP A 171 12.80 10.04 -8.42
CA ASP A 171 12.33 10.39 -7.08
C ASP A 171 11.19 9.44 -6.67
N GLU A 172 11.48 8.14 -6.77
CA GLU A 172 10.51 7.06 -6.65
C GLU A 172 9.83 6.96 -5.27
N LEU A 173 10.55 7.28 -4.20
CA LEU A 173 10.07 7.20 -2.82
C LEU A 173 10.47 8.42 -1.98
N GLY A 174 11.00 9.48 -2.60
CA GLY A 174 11.46 10.70 -1.93
C GLY A 174 10.42 11.81 -1.89
N ASP A 175 10.89 13.05 -1.79
CA ASP A 175 10.02 14.20 -1.52
C ASP A 175 9.06 14.50 -2.68
N GLY A 176 9.44 14.27 -3.93
CA GLY A 176 8.57 14.40 -5.11
C GLY A 176 7.59 13.23 -5.31
N SER A 177 7.68 12.18 -4.49
CA SER A 177 6.79 11.01 -4.54
C SER A 177 5.48 11.24 -3.76
N PRO A 178 4.49 10.33 -3.89
CA PRO A 178 3.31 10.30 -3.03
C PRO A 178 3.64 10.21 -1.54
N LEU A 179 4.77 9.61 -1.15
CA LEU A 179 5.19 9.58 0.26
C LEU A 179 5.50 11.00 0.75
N GLY A 180 6.29 11.75 -0.03
CA GLY A 180 6.61 13.15 0.26
C GLY A 180 5.38 14.07 0.22
N ALA A 181 4.41 13.78 -0.65
CA ALA A 181 3.15 14.52 -0.68
C ALA A 181 2.32 14.29 0.60
N VAL A 182 2.13 13.05 1.04
CA VAL A 182 1.47 12.75 2.32
C VAL A 182 2.21 13.45 3.48
N TYR A 183 3.54 13.52 3.43
CA TYR A 183 4.35 14.13 4.48
C TYR A 183 4.12 15.65 4.54
N ARG A 184 4.12 16.33 3.38
CA ARG A 184 3.84 17.76 3.28
C ARG A 184 2.43 18.12 3.76
N LEU A 185 1.47 17.24 3.49
CA LEU A 185 0.07 17.38 3.89
C LEU A 185 -0.20 17.07 5.37
N ASP A 186 0.83 16.74 6.15
CA ASP A 186 0.71 16.29 7.54
C ASP A 186 -0.23 15.07 7.67
N GLY A 187 -0.13 14.16 6.69
CA GLY A 187 -0.97 12.98 6.62
C GLY A 187 -0.59 11.90 7.64
N LYS A 188 -1.45 10.88 7.71
CA LYS A 188 -1.35 9.75 8.63
C LYS A 188 -0.97 8.47 7.90
N VAL A 189 -0.37 7.54 8.63
CA VAL A 189 -0.23 6.14 8.22
C VAL A 189 -1.18 5.29 9.06
N LEU A 190 -1.95 4.43 8.38
CA LEU A 190 -2.81 3.44 9.00
C LEU A 190 -2.38 2.04 8.59
N LEU A 191 -1.95 1.23 9.56
CA LEU A 191 -1.64 -0.18 9.38
C LEU A 191 -2.81 -1.01 9.92
N ILE A 192 -3.48 -1.79 9.08
CA ILE A 192 -4.59 -2.67 9.45
C ILE A 192 -4.14 -4.12 9.37
N GLY A 193 -3.87 -4.75 10.52
CA GLY A 193 -3.50 -6.16 10.57
C GLY A 193 -2.13 -6.51 9.99
N CYS A 194 -1.28 -5.50 9.77
CA CYS A 194 0.08 -5.66 9.30
C CYS A 194 1.05 -4.82 10.17
N GLY A 195 2.33 -5.16 10.08
CA GLY A 195 3.41 -4.52 10.85
C GLY A 195 4.12 -3.42 10.07
N HIS A 196 5.22 -2.93 10.63
CA HIS A 196 6.03 -1.87 10.03
C HIS A 196 6.85 -2.36 8.84
N ALA A 197 7.11 -3.67 8.72
CA ALA A 197 7.64 -4.27 7.49
C ALA A 197 6.79 -3.97 6.22
N ASN A 198 5.53 -3.57 6.38
CA ASN A 198 4.65 -3.17 5.28
C ASN A 198 4.49 -1.63 5.16
N ASN A 199 5.14 -0.83 6.00
CA ASN A 199 4.96 0.60 6.08
C ASN A 199 5.85 1.34 5.08
N THR A 200 5.33 1.56 3.86
CA THR A 200 6.08 2.19 2.76
C THR A 200 6.57 3.59 3.09
N SER A 201 5.96 4.30 4.04
CA SER A 201 6.41 5.64 4.43
C SER A 201 7.81 5.66 5.04
N LEU A 202 8.30 4.53 5.56
CA LEU A 202 9.65 4.44 6.10
C LEU A 202 10.74 4.56 5.01
N HIS A 203 10.44 4.22 3.76
CA HIS A 203 11.37 4.44 2.65
C HIS A 203 11.69 5.93 2.43
N LEU A 204 10.76 6.84 2.76
CA LEU A 204 11.03 8.28 2.72
C LEU A 204 12.17 8.68 3.68
N ALA A 205 12.35 7.95 4.78
CA ALA A 205 13.46 8.18 5.70
C ALA A 205 14.79 7.62 5.16
N GLU A 206 14.74 6.51 4.41
CA GLU A 206 15.93 5.92 3.75
C GLU A 206 16.47 6.83 2.63
N VAL A 207 15.59 7.32 1.77
CA VAL A 207 15.99 8.22 0.67
C VAL A 207 16.46 9.60 1.15
N ARG A 208 16.12 9.99 2.39
CA ARG A 208 16.58 11.24 3.02
C ARG A 208 17.93 11.12 3.74
N GLN A 209 18.55 9.95 3.75
CA GLN A 209 19.91 9.82 4.28
C GLN A 209 20.90 10.65 3.44
N GLU A 210 21.98 11.14 4.05
CA GLU A 210 22.94 12.04 3.35
C GLU A 210 23.74 11.32 2.26
N GLN A 211 24.04 10.03 2.45
CA GLN A 211 24.85 9.21 1.54
C GLN A 211 24.26 7.81 1.38
N PRO A 212 23.08 7.67 0.75
CA PRO A 212 22.51 6.37 0.51
C PRO A 212 23.33 5.63 -0.55
N THR A 213 23.37 4.30 -0.44
CA THR A 213 23.80 3.44 -1.54
C THR A 213 22.80 3.61 -2.68
N MET A 214 23.28 3.67 -3.92
CA MET A 214 22.45 3.91 -5.10
C MET A 214 22.42 2.66 -5.98
N PHE A 215 21.28 2.38 -6.61
CA PHE A 215 21.08 1.25 -7.50
C PHE A 215 20.41 1.66 -8.81
N ASP A 216 20.78 0.97 -9.90
CA ASP A 216 20.21 1.18 -11.22
C ASP A 216 18.94 0.37 -11.42
N ASN A 217 17.85 1.06 -11.70
CA ASN A 217 16.53 0.50 -11.93
C ASN A 217 16.15 0.60 -13.40
N ALA A 218 15.28 -0.31 -13.83
CA ALA A 218 14.70 -0.28 -15.17
C ALA A 218 13.27 -0.82 -15.16
N ALA A 219 12.41 -0.24 -15.99
CA ALA A 219 11.02 -0.68 -16.14
C ALA A 219 10.49 -0.37 -17.54
N ALA A 220 9.52 -1.16 -18.00
CA ALA A 220 8.79 -0.86 -19.21
C ALA A 220 7.66 0.15 -18.93
N VAL A 221 7.48 1.13 -19.80
CA VAL A 221 6.42 2.15 -19.75
C VAL A 221 5.63 2.11 -21.04
N ARG A 222 4.30 2.14 -20.93
CA ARG A 222 3.39 2.23 -22.06
C ARG A 222 3.06 3.70 -22.33
N ASP A 223 3.45 4.19 -23.50
CA ASP A 223 3.14 5.56 -23.92
C ASP A 223 1.70 5.67 -24.44
N PRO A 224 1.10 6.88 -24.51
CA PRO A 224 -0.29 7.07 -24.94
C PRO A 224 -0.62 6.59 -26.35
N ASP A 225 0.39 6.51 -27.24
CA ASP A 225 0.25 5.96 -28.59
C ASP A 225 0.24 4.43 -28.63
N GLY A 226 0.43 3.79 -27.47
CA GLY A 226 0.47 2.35 -27.28
C GLY A 226 1.84 1.71 -27.50
N SER A 227 2.86 2.50 -27.82
CA SER A 227 4.25 2.02 -27.85
C SER A 227 4.77 1.73 -26.44
N VAL A 228 5.82 0.89 -26.37
CA VAL A 228 6.46 0.53 -25.10
C VAL A 228 7.94 0.86 -25.19
N ARG A 229 8.45 1.50 -24.15
CA ARG A 229 9.88 1.79 -23.99
C ARG A 229 10.35 1.38 -22.61
N TRP A 230 11.61 0.99 -22.53
CA TRP A 230 12.29 0.81 -21.25
C TRP A 230 12.87 2.13 -20.80
N VAL A 231 12.60 2.48 -19.54
CA VAL A 231 13.22 3.61 -18.86
C VAL A 231 14.18 3.07 -17.82
N THR A 232 15.32 3.75 -17.67
CA THR A 232 16.29 3.48 -16.61
C THR A 232 16.46 4.72 -15.74
N TRP A 233 16.75 4.50 -14.47
CA TRP A 233 17.03 5.56 -13.50
C TRP A 233 17.90 4.98 -12.38
N THR A 234 18.54 5.85 -11.62
CA THR A 234 19.31 5.47 -10.43
C THR A 234 18.59 6.06 -9.22
N ALA A 235 18.36 5.25 -8.19
CA ALA A 235 17.66 5.65 -6.96
C ALA A 235 18.35 5.05 -5.72
N PRO A 236 18.10 5.56 -4.51
CA PRO A 236 18.58 4.95 -3.28
C PRO A 236 18.15 3.48 -3.17
N ASP A 237 19.07 2.61 -2.77
CA ASP A 237 18.79 1.24 -2.39
C ASP A 237 18.01 1.23 -1.07
N THR A 238 16.91 0.47 -1.02
CA THR A 238 15.98 0.47 0.10
C THR A 238 15.91 -0.91 0.73
N ASP A 239 15.82 -0.95 2.05
CA ASP A 239 15.84 -2.18 2.83
C ASP A 239 14.78 -2.15 3.94
N ILE A 240 13.93 -3.18 3.92
CA ILE A 240 12.83 -3.37 4.87
C ILE A 240 13.21 -4.25 6.07
N CYS A 241 14.40 -4.85 6.09
CA CYS A 241 14.76 -5.90 7.06
C CYS A 241 14.67 -5.45 8.53
N ASP A 242 14.91 -4.17 8.82
CA ASP A 242 14.86 -3.61 10.18
C ASP A 242 13.59 -2.76 10.44
N PHE A 243 12.64 -2.71 9.51
CA PHE A 243 11.45 -1.84 9.63
C PHE A 243 10.58 -2.19 10.83
N ASP A 244 10.44 -3.46 11.18
CA ASP A 244 9.70 -3.86 12.39
C ASP A 244 10.43 -3.43 13.67
N GLU A 245 11.77 -3.47 13.69
CA GLU A 245 12.55 -2.97 14.83
C GLU A 245 12.45 -1.44 14.94
N LEU A 246 12.61 -0.73 13.83
CA LEU A 246 12.46 0.71 13.74
C LEU A 246 11.05 1.13 14.20
N GLY A 247 10.02 0.46 13.69
CA GLY A 247 8.63 0.66 14.06
C GLY A 247 8.38 0.47 15.55
N ALA A 248 8.88 -0.63 16.13
CA ALA A 248 8.79 -0.87 17.57
C ALA A 248 9.50 0.21 18.40
N ALA A 249 10.66 0.69 17.94
CA ALA A 249 11.37 1.80 18.58
C ALA A 249 10.57 3.11 18.54
N PHE A 250 9.86 3.38 17.43
CA PHE A 250 8.95 4.52 17.34
C PHE A 250 7.73 4.35 18.25
N GLU A 251 7.08 3.19 18.25
CA GLU A 251 5.92 2.91 19.12
C GLU A 251 6.22 3.09 20.62
N ALA A 252 7.47 2.85 21.04
CA ALA A 252 7.88 3.00 22.43
C ALA A 252 7.95 4.47 22.91
N VAL A 253 8.09 5.43 22.01
CA VAL A 253 8.36 6.86 22.36
C VAL A 253 7.50 7.87 21.60
N GLY A 254 6.90 7.45 20.49
CA GLY A 254 6.20 8.29 19.53
C GLY A 254 4.68 8.24 19.68
N PRO A 255 3.97 9.20 19.07
CA PRO A 255 2.51 9.27 19.13
C PRO A 255 1.86 8.25 18.18
N VAL A 256 1.62 7.04 18.67
CA VAL A 256 0.91 5.97 17.96
C VAL A 256 -0.35 5.58 18.74
N THR A 257 -1.50 5.55 18.06
CA THR A 257 -2.72 4.95 18.60
C THR A 257 -2.83 3.51 18.12
N VAL A 258 -2.92 2.57 19.06
CA VAL A 258 -3.11 1.14 18.78
C VAL A 258 -4.52 0.74 19.19
N GLY A 259 -5.18 -0.06 18.35
CA GLY A 259 -6.53 -0.55 18.59
C GLY A 259 -6.89 -1.66 17.63
N LEU A 260 -8.18 -1.97 17.54
CA LEU A 260 -8.71 -2.93 16.59
C LEU A 260 -9.50 -2.21 15.49
N VAL A 261 -9.43 -2.76 14.28
CA VAL A 261 -10.37 -2.47 13.18
C VAL A 261 -10.97 -3.80 12.76
N GLY A 262 -12.21 -4.05 13.16
CA GLY A 262 -12.73 -5.41 13.20
C GLY A 262 -11.92 -6.26 14.18
N ASP A 263 -11.40 -7.40 13.73
CA ASP A 263 -10.53 -8.26 14.56
C ASP A 263 -9.03 -7.93 14.39
N ALA A 264 -8.68 -7.01 13.49
CA ALA A 264 -7.30 -6.74 13.10
C ALA A 264 -6.59 -5.78 14.07
N PRO A 265 -5.45 -6.15 14.68
CA PRO A 265 -4.57 -5.22 15.36
C PRO A 265 -4.13 -4.12 14.41
N SER A 266 -4.40 -2.87 14.77
CA SER A 266 -4.26 -1.73 13.90
C SER A 266 -3.53 -0.58 14.58
N ARG A 267 -2.81 0.21 13.78
CA ARG A 267 -2.00 1.33 14.24
C ARG A 267 -2.28 2.56 13.40
N LEU A 268 -2.52 3.69 14.04
CA LEU A 268 -2.64 5.00 13.40
C LEU A 268 -1.57 5.94 13.95
N MET A 269 -0.83 6.60 13.06
CA MET A 269 0.27 7.50 13.43
C MET A 269 0.42 8.66 12.45
N SER A 270 1.00 9.77 12.88
CA SER A 270 1.44 10.84 11.97
C SER A 270 2.60 10.33 11.12
N GLN A 271 2.48 10.46 9.80
CA GLN A 271 3.55 10.07 8.89
C GLN A 271 4.78 10.96 9.10
N ARG A 272 4.59 12.26 9.34
CA ARG A 272 5.68 13.21 9.57
C ARG A 272 6.52 12.81 10.79
N ALA A 273 5.85 12.62 11.93
CA ALA A 273 6.54 12.22 13.16
C ALA A 273 7.28 10.88 13.00
N LEU A 274 6.67 9.91 12.31
CA LEU A 274 7.29 8.62 12.01
C LEU A 274 8.56 8.80 11.15
N VAL A 275 8.46 9.52 10.03
CA VAL A 275 9.56 9.71 9.08
C VAL A 275 10.71 10.48 9.71
N ASP A 276 10.43 11.53 10.49
CA ASP A 276 11.46 12.32 11.18
C ASP A 276 12.23 11.46 12.20
N PHE A 277 11.49 10.66 12.98
CA PHE A 277 12.11 9.69 13.89
C PHE A 277 12.94 8.65 13.14
N ALA A 278 12.37 8.05 12.10
CA ALA A 278 13.01 7.03 11.28
C ALA A 278 14.31 7.54 10.65
N THR A 279 14.30 8.77 10.14
CA THR A 279 15.47 9.40 9.50
C THR A 279 16.63 9.48 10.49
N ALA A 280 16.36 9.95 11.72
CA ALA A 280 17.37 10.02 12.78
C ALA A 280 17.79 8.63 13.31
N TRP A 281 16.87 7.67 13.33
CA TRP A 281 17.15 6.31 13.78
C TRP A 281 18.08 5.58 12.81
N ILE A 282 17.79 5.63 11.50
CA ILE A 282 18.58 5.02 10.44
C ILE A 282 19.99 5.61 10.43
N ALA A 283 20.11 6.94 10.47
CA ALA A 283 21.40 7.65 10.48
C ALA A 283 22.32 7.20 11.63
N ARG A 284 21.77 6.83 12.79
CA ARG A 284 22.55 6.37 13.94
C ARG A 284 22.96 4.91 13.85
N ARG A 285 22.11 4.07 13.25
CA ARG A 285 22.22 2.61 13.37
C ARG A 285 22.84 1.96 12.15
N ARG A 286 22.45 2.40 10.94
CA ARG A 286 22.99 1.88 9.68
C ARG A 286 24.33 2.50 9.30
N ALA A 287 24.64 3.71 9.80
CA ALA A 287 25.97 4.30 9.66
C ALA A 287 27.07 3.54 10.44
N GLY A 288 26.71 2.58 11.30
CA GLY A 288 27.65 1.75 12.06
C GLY A 288 28.15 0.49 11.32
N GLU A 289 27.61 0.15 10.15
CA GLU A 289 27.97 -1.08 9.41
C GLU A 289 28.96 -0.84 8.24
N ALA A 290 29.36 0.40 7.98
CA ALA A 290 30.32 0.74 6.92
C ALA A 290 31.78 0.92 7.41
N ALA A 291 32.14 0.36 8.56
CA ALA A 291 33.51 0.43 9.09
C ALA A 291 33.96 -0.88 9.76
N VAL A 292 34.20 -1.92 8.96
CA VAL A 292 35.24 -2.95 9.20
C VAL A 292 35.83 -3.38 7.86
#